data_AF-A0A1S3DRE5-F1
#
_entry.id   AF-A0A1S3DRE5-F1
#
_cell.length_a   1.000
_cell.length_b   1.000
_cell.length_c   1.000
_cell.angle_alpha   90.00
_cell.angle_beta   90.00
_cell.angle_gamma   90.00
#
_symmetry.space_group_name_H-M   'P 1'
#
loop_
_entity.id
_entity.type
_entity.pdbx_description
1 polymer ?
#
loop_
_entity_poly.entity_id
_entity_poly.type
_entity_poly.pdbx_seq_one_letter_code
_entity_poly.pdbx_strand_id
1 'polypeptide(L)'
;YAVTPNDDTEGDLLDEETMEDILDEEEGEEGGEERAAMYSAATSTPLWVLPLYSLLPTHKQAKVFESIPEGCRLCVVATNVAETSLTIPNVKYVVDTGKTKTRLYDKITGISAFTVT
;
A
#
# COMPACT_ATOMS: atom_id res chain seq x y z
N TYR A 1 14.12 23.54 -9.24
CA TYR A 1 13.76 23.28 -7.84
C TYR A 1 13.46 21.80 -7.69
N ALA A 2 14.51 20.98 -7.55
CA ALA A 2 14.34 19.59 -7.18
C ALA A 2 14.34 19.57 -5.65
N VAL A 3 13.16 19.66 -5.05
CA VAL A 3 12.99 19.25 -3.66
C VAL A 3 13.14 17.75 -3.72
N THR A 4 14.25 17.22 -3.22
CA THR A 4 14.34 15.79 -2.91
C THR A 4 13.14 15.48 -2.02
N PRO A 5 12.20 14.61 -2.44
CA PRO A 5 11.13 14.19 -1.56
C PRO A 5 11.76 13.76 -0.24
N ASN A 6 11.21 14.17 0.90
CA ASN A 6 11.66 13.65 2.19
C ASN A 6 11.69 12.14 2.05
N ASP A 7 12.89 11.58 2.15
CA ASP A 7 13.10 10.15 2.01
C ASP A 7 12.62 9.51 3.31
N ASP A 8 11.32 9.25 3.39
CA ASP A 8 10.66 8.61 4.52
C ASP A 8 11.20 7.18 4.77
N THR A 9 12.04 6.66 3.87
CA THR A 9 12.77 5.40 4.10
C THR A 9 13.61 5.48 5.38
N GLU A 10 14.17 6.64 5.74
CA GLU A 10 14.92 6.78 6.99
C GLU A 10 14.02 6.64 8.23
N GLY A 11 12.72 6.95 8.13
CA GLY A 11 11.76 6.72 9.21
C GLY A 11 11.26 5.27 9.30
N ASP A 12 11.45 4.49 8.24
CA ASP A 12 11.16 3.05 8.19
C ASP A 12 12.41 2.19 8.49
N LEU A 13 13.61 2.77 8.41
CA LEU A 13 14.87 2.13 8.79
C LEU A 13 15.01 2.23 10.30
N LEU A 14 14.88 1.08 10.98
CA LEU A 14 15.36 0.95 12.36
C LEU A 14 16.84 1.33 12.38
N ASP A 15 17.25 2.13 13.35
CA ASP A 15 18.68 2.35 13.55
C ASP A 15 19.36 0.99 13.82
N GLU A 16 20.62 0.83 13.39
CA GLU A 16 21.30 -0.46 13.50
C GLU A 16 21.37 -0.96 14.96
N GLU A 17 21.35 -0.02 15.92
CA GLU A 17 21.34 -0.28 17.36
C GLU A 17 20.02 -0.91 17.84
N THR A 18 18.85 -0.42 17.39
CA THR A 18 17.54 -1.04 17.69
C THR A 18 17.33 -2.35 16.94
N MET A 19 17.95 -2.52 15.76
CA MET A 19 17.91 -3.80 15.05
C MET A 19 18.75 -4.86 15.78
N GLU A 20 19.95 -4.50 16.26
CA GLU A 20 20.79 -5.37 17.10
C GLU A 20 20.10 -5.74 18.41
N ASP A 21 19.48 -4.80 19.12
CA ASP A 21 18.76 -5.08 20.37
C ASP A 21 17.60 -6.08 20.19
N ILE A 22 16.89 -6.04 19.05
CA ILE A 22 15.81 -7.00 18.77
C ILE A 22 16.34 -8.35 18.27
N LEU A 23 17.53 -8.38 17.68
CA LEU A 23 18.19 -9.61 17.25
C LEU A 23 18.89 -10.32 18.42
N ASP A 24 19.34 -9.61 19.45
CA ASP A 24 19.99 -10.19 20.64
C ASP A 24 19.03 -10.93 21.60
N GLU A 25 17.70 -10.76 21.45
CA GLU A 25 16.67 -11.55 22.17
C GLU A 25 16.43 -12.96 21.54
N GLU A 26 17.33 -13.45 20.68
CA GLU A 26 17.17 -14.62 19.78
C GLU A 26 17.09 -16.03 20.40
N GLU A 27 16.95 -16.21 21.72
CA GLU A 27 16.95 -17.56 22.32
C GLU A 27 15.58 -18.27 22.46
N GLY A 28 14.50 -17.84 21.78
CA GLY A 28 13.19 -18.51 21.91
C GLY A 28 12.28 -18.51 20.67
N GLU A 29 11.82 -19.69 20.23
CA GLU A 29 10.95 -19.90 19.05
C GLU A 29 9.45 -19.55 19.27
N GLU A 30 9.03 -19.09 20.45
CA GLU A 30 7.64 -18.74 20.77
C GLU A 30 7.46 -17.21 20.93
N GLY A 31 7.38 -16.45 19.83
CA GLY A 31 7.21 -14.98 19.94
C GLY A 31 6.85 -14.20 18.67
N GLY A 32 6.54 -14.86 17.56
CA GLY A 32 6.42 -14.20 16.25
C GLY A 32 5.38 -13.07 16.15
N GLU A 33 4.24 -13.20 16.83
CA GLU A 33 3.18 -12.17 16.82
C GLU A 33 3.54 -10.95 17.68
N GLU A 34 4.13 -11.16 18.86
CA GLU A 34 4.60 -10.08 19.74
C GLU A 34 5.77 -9.32 19.12
N ARG A 35 6.68 -10.04 18.45
CA ARG A 35 7.78 -9.48 17.66
C ARG A 35 7.25 -8.58 16.55
N ALA A 36 6.32 -9.05 15.72
CA ALA A 36 5.72 -8.25 14.65
C ALA A 36 5.01 -6.98 15.17
N ALA A 37 4.34 -7.08 16.32
CA ALA A 37 3.69 -5.95 16.97
C ALA A 37 4.69 -4.90 17.47
N MET A 38 5.82 -5.32 18.06
CA MET A 38 6.87 -4.43 18.55
C MET A 38 7.58 -3.69 17.41
N TYR A 39 7.96 -4.42 16.34
CA TYR A 39 8.52 -3.83 15.13
C TYR A 39 7.56 -2.83 14.47
N SER A 40 6.27 -3.19 14.40
CA SER A 40 5.24 -2.27 13.89
C SER A 40 5.09 -1.04 14.77
N ALA A 41 5.13 -1.17 16.09
CA ALA A 41 5.01 -0.02 17.00
C ALA A 41 6.20 0.94 16.88
N ALA A 42 7.40 0.42 16.64
CA ALA A 42 8.61 1.21 16.47
C ALA A 42 8.69 1.98 15.13
N THR A 43 7.99 1.51 14.09
CA THR A 43 8.11 2.05 12.71
C THR A 43 6.80 2.64 12.15
N SER A 44 5.68 2.54 12.88
CA SER A 44 4.35 2.85 12.34
C SER A 44 4.07 4.35 12.25
N THR A 45 4.51 4.97 11.16
CA THR A 45 3.94 6.23 10.68
C THR A 45 2.47 6.01 10.27
N PRO A 46 1.50 6.83 10.69
CA PRO A 46 0.09 6.61 10.37
C PRO A 46 -0.18 6.66 8.85
N LEU A 47 -1.08 5.79 8.38
CA LEU A 47 -1.46 5.70 6.98
C LEU A 47 -2.75 6.47 6.69
N TRP A 48 -2.71 7.31 5.65
CA TRP A 48 -3.90 7.89 5.04
C TRP A 48 -4.36 7.02 3.87
N VAL A 49 -5.34 6.15 4.15
CA VAL A 49 -5.79 5.12 3.20
C VAL A 49 -6.97 5.60 2.36
N LEU A 50 -6.84 5.57 1.03
CA LEU A 50 -7.89 5.99 0.09
C LEU A 50 -8.22 4.89 -0.92
N PRO A 51 -9.51 4.56 -1.14
CA PRO A 51 -9.89 3.62 -2.19
C PRO A 51 -9.93 4.29 -3.57
N LEU A 52 -9.58 3.56 -4.63
CA LEU A 52 -9.70 4.04 -6.02
C LEU A 52 -10.21 2.93 -6.96
N TYR A 53 -11.44 3.07 -7.44
CA TYR A 53 -12.06 2.14 -8.38
C TYR A 53 -13.14 2.85 -9.22
N SER A 54 -13.50 2.29 -10.37
CA SER A 54 -14.31 2.99 -11.39
C SER A 54 -15.70 3.45 -10.93
N LEU A 55 -16.32 2.71 -10.01
CA LEU A 55 -17.65 3.03 -9.47
C LEU A 55 -17.64 4.06 -8.33
N LEU A 56 -16.46 4.51 -7.90
CA LEU A 56 -16.34 5.48 -6.81
C LEU A 56 -16.84 6.86 -7.29
N PRO A 57 -17.63 7.62 -6.50
CA PRO A 57 -18.04 8.98 -6.88
C PRO A 57 -16.84 9.90 -7.17
N THR A 58 -16.97 10.79 -8.17
CA THR A 58 -15.88 11.67 -8.62
C THR A 58 -15.26 12.49 -7.49
N HIS A 59 -16.07 13.01 -6.56
CA HIS A 59 -15.56 13.77 -5.41
C HIS A 59 -14.68 12.94 -4.46
N LYS A 60 -14.89 11.61 -4.39
CA LYS A 60 -14.03 10.71 -3.61
C LYS A 60 -12.79 10.29 -4.39
N GLN A 61 -12.90 10.10 -5.71
CA GLN A 61 -11.74 9.87 -6.56
C GLN A 61 -10.78 11.07 -6.50
N ALA A 62 -11.31 12.30 -6.47
CA ALA A 62 -10.50 13.52 -6.41
C ALA A 62 -9.60 13.60 -5.16
N LYS A 63 -9.94 12.90 -4.07
CA LYS A 63 -9.17 12.91 -2.82
C LYS A 63 -7.76 12.36 -2.97
N VAL A 64 -7.51 11.48 -3.93
CA VAL A 64 -6.15 10.95 -4.17
C VAL A 64 -5.19 12.01 -4.72
N PHE A 65 -5.72 13.17 -5.14
CA PHE A 65 -4.93 14.32 -5.60
C PHE A 65 -4.84 15.45 -4.56
N GLU A 66 -5.51 15.31 -3.42
CA GLU A 66 -5.42 16.29 -2.33
C GLU A 66 -4.08 16.13 -1.60
N SER A 67 -3.63 17.22 -0.95
CA SER A 67 -2.41 17.19 -0.14
C SER A 67 -2.55 16.18 1.00
N ILE A 68 -1.50 15.40 1.21
CA ILE A 68 -1.43 14.40 2.27
C ILE A 68 -1.40 15.12 3.64
N PRO A 69 -2.22 14.71 4.63
CA PRO A 69 -2.14 15.24 5.98
C PRO A 69 -0.74 15.11 6.57
N GLU A 70 -0.33 16.09 7.38
CA GLU A 70 0.99 16.08 8.02
C GLU A 70 1.19 14.83 8.89
N GLY A 71 2.41 14.29 8.85
CA GLY A 71 2.78 13.10 9.62
C GLY A 71 2.15 11.79 9.15
N CYS A 72 1.44 11.79 8.01
CA CYS A 72 0.85 10.57 7.45
C CYS A 72 1.50 10.18 6.12
N ARG A 73 1.48 8.88 5.82
CA ARG A 73 1.88 8.33 4.51
C ARG A 73 0.65 8.02 3.67
N LEU A 74 0.68 8.33 2.39
CA LEU A 74 -0.43 8.03 1.48
C LEU A 74 -0.42 6.53 1.11
N CYS A 75 -1.56 5.86 1.30
CA CYS A 75 -1.78 4.50 0.83
C CYS A 75 -3.03 4.47 -0.04
N VAL A 76 -2.88 4.17 -1.33
CA VAL A 76 -4.02 4.06 -2.26
C VAL A 76 -4.30 2.59 -2.54
N VAL A 77 -5.50 2.13 -2.18
CA VAL A 77 -5.96 0.78 -2.52
C VAL A 77 -6.78 0.88 -3.80
N ALA A 78 -6.18 0.46 -4.91
CA ALA A 78 -6.76 0.64 -6.23
C ALA A 78 -7.04 -0.69 -6.96
N THR A 79 -8.00 -0.66 -7.89
CA THR A 79 -8.06 -1.65 -8.97
C THR A 79 -7.13 -1.22 -10.11
N ASN A 80 -7.14 -1.94 -11.24
CA ASN A 80 -6.42 -1.60 -12.47
C ASN A 80 -6.76 -0.20 -13.05
N VAL A 81 -7.67 0.57 -12.42
CA VAL A 81 -7.85 1.99 -12.73
C VAL A 81 -6.54 2.77 -12.51
N ALA A 82 -5.74 2.41 -11.52
CA ALA A 82 -4.44 3.03 -11.26
C ALA A 82 -3.38 2.69 -12.33
N GLU A 83 -3.57 1.64 -13.14
CA GLU A 83 -2.66 1.25 -14.24
C GLU A 83 -2.81 2.16 -15.47
N THR A 84 -3.91 2.91 -15.55
CA THR A 84 -4.24 3.75 -16.70
C THR A 84 -3.44 5.06 -16.72
N SER A 85 -3.79 6.00 -17.61
CA SER A 85 -3.11 7.30 -17.76
C SER A 85 -3.29 8.28 -16.59
N LEU A 86 -3.66 7.79 -15.40
CA LEU A 86 -3.87 8.59 -14.20
C LEU A 86 -2.61 8.52 -13.33
N THR A 87 -1.84 9.61 -13.27
CA THR A 87 -0.66 9.67 -12.41
C THR A 87 -1.02 10.27 -11.05
N ILE A 88 -0.92 9.48 -9.99
CA ILE A 88 -1.08 9.95 -8.61
C ILE A 88 0.28 10.52 -8.15
N PRO A 89 0.34 11.78 -7.68
CA PRO A 89 1.59 12.35 -7.18
C PRO A 89 2.06 11.62 -5.90
N ASN A 90 3.36 11.70 -5.62
CA ASN A 90 3.97 11.16 -4.40
C ASN A 90 3.84 9.64 -4.19
N VAL A 91 3.69 8.87 -5.27
CA VAL A 91 3.75 7.40 -5.22
C VAL A 91 5.20 6.95 -5.46
N LYS A 92 5.81 6.33 -4.45
CA LYS A 92 7.17 5.77 -4.52
C LYS A 92 7.19 4.25 -4.69
N TYR A 93 6.23 3.56 -4.09
CA TYR A 93 6.14 2.11 -4.08
C TYR A 93 4.82 1.64 -4.69
N VAL A 94 4.86 0.50 -5.39
CA VAL A 94 3.68 -0.17 -5.95
C VAL A 94 3.72 -1.62 -5.53
N VAL A 95 2.65 -2.08 -4.89
CA VAL A 95 2.43 -3.49 -4.58
C VAL A 95 1.37 -4.01 -5.53
N ASP A 96 1.78 -4.81 -6.51
CA ASP A 96 0.88 -5.45 -7.46
C ASP A 96 0.67 -6.92 -7.07
N THR A 97 -0.60 -7.32 -6.97
CA THR A 97 -0.99 -8.71 -6.67
C THR A 97 -0.84 -9.63 -7.88
N GLY A 98 -0.67 -9.07 -9.08
CA GLY A 98 -0.62 -9.81 -10.34
C GLY A 98 -1.94 -10.46 -10.75
N LYS A 99 -3.04 -10.16 -10.05
CA LYS A 99 -4.37 -10.72 -10.29
C LYS A 99 -5.32 -9.67 -10.86
N THR A 100 -6.19 -10.10 -11.76
CA THR A 100 -7.21 -9.22 -12.34
C THR A 100 -8.57 -9.90 -12.43
N LYS A 101 -9.64 -9.10 -12.34
CA LYS A 101 -11.01 -9.57 -12.50
C LYS A 101 -11.42 -9.42 -13.96
N THR A 102 -11.34 -10.51 -14.71
CA THR A 102 -11.67 -10.55 -16.14
C THR A 102 -13.09 -11.03 -16.37
N ARG A 103 -13.80 -10.43 -17.32
CA ARG A 103 -15.10 -10.93 -17.80
C ARG A 103 -14.87 -12.02 -18.85
N LEU A 104 -15.23 -13.24 -18.53
CA LEU A 104 -15.26 -14.37 -19.45
C LEU A 104 -16.64 -14.47 -20.08
N TYR A 105 -16.68 -14.55 -21.41
CA TYR A 105 -17.90 -14.76 -22.18
C TYR A 105 -17.87 -16.14 -22.81
N ASP A 106 -18.82 -17.00 -22.42
CA ASP A 106 -19.02 -18.29 -23.06
C ASP A 106 -19.95 -18.13 -24.26
N LYS A 107 -19.40 -18.39 -25.45
CA LYS A 107 -20.10 -18.26 -26.73
C LYS A 107 -21.18 -19.33 -26.93
N ILE A 108 -21.09 -20.47 -26.24
CA ILE A 108 -22.02 -21.60 -26.39
C ILE A 108 -23.27 -21.37 -25.53
N THR A 109 -23.08 -20.99 -24.26
CA THR A 109 -24.19 -20.76 -23.33
C THR A 109 -24.73 -19.33 -23.35
N GLY A 110 -23.98 -18.38 -23.93
CA GLY A 110 -24.31 -16.95 -23.93
C GLY A 110 -24.11 -16.27 -22.57
N ILE A 111 -23.55 -16.99 -21.58
CA ILE A 111 -23.36 -16.51 -20.22
C ILE A 111 -22.06 -15.71 -20.11
N SER A 112 -22.11 -14.61 -19.37
CA SER A 112 -20.92 -13.88 -18.93
C SER A 112 -20.68 -14.11 -17.44
N ALA A 113 -19.45 -14.44 -17.07
CA ALA A 113 -19.02 -14.55 -15.68
C ALA A 113 -17.76 -13.72 -15.44
N PHE A 114 -17.53 -13.32 -14.19
CA PHE A 114 -16.27 -12.72 -13.78
C PHE A 114 -15.40 -13.78 -13.12
N THR A 115 -14.13 -13.81 -13.49
CA THR A 115 -13.13 -14.71 -12.91
C THR A 115 -11.91 -13.92 -12.53
N VAL A 116 -11.31 -14.27 -11.39
CA VAL A 116 -10.03 -13.72 -10.96
C VAL A 116 -8.94 -14.65 -11.49
N THR A 117 -8.07 -14.10 -12.33
CA THR A 117 -6.91 -14.78 -12.93
C THR A 117 -5.65 -14.16 -12.38
#